data_AF-A0A5A7R164-F1
#
_entry.id   AF-A0A5A7R164-F1
#
_cell.length_a   1.000
_cell.length_b   1.000
_cell.length_c   1.000
_cell.angle_alpha   90.00
_cell.angle_beta   90.00
_cell.angle_gamma   90.00
#
_symmetry.space_group_name_H-M   'P 1'
#
loop_
_entity.id
_entity.type
_entity.pdbx_description
1 polymer ?
#
loop_
_entity_poly.entity_id
_entity_poly.type
_entity_poly.pdbx_seq_one_letter_code
_entity_poly.pdbx_strand_id
1 'polypeptide(L)'
;MSSYLWRKYALYVTTKWERTLLWDMIEPYRRPKSFTPLVTIYIYAFYTWVIGAAITEQLYKEKYWEDHPGHEVPIMKPMFYSGPWRIMRGEVPRYLEEPPKQTPS
;
A
#
# COMPACT_ATOMS: atom_id res chain seq x y z
N MET A 1 18.89 -44.52 32.32
CA MET A 1 19.00 -43.76 31.05
C MET A 1 18.02 -42.58 30.96
N SER A 2 16.78 -42.71 31.46
CA SER A 2 15.77 -41.63 31.45
C SER A 2 16.22 -40.31 32.12
N SER A 3 16.91 -40.40 33.27
CA SER A 3 17.43 -39.22 33.98
C SER A 3 18.47 -38.41 33.16
N TYR A 4 19.29 -39.09 32.33
CA TYR A 4 20.28 -38.41 31.48
C TYR A 4 19.61 -37.62 30.36
N LEU A 5 18.61 -38.21 29.70
CA LEU A 5 17.82 -37.53 28.67
C LEU A 5 17.04 -36.34 29.25
N TRP A 6 16.44 -36.51 30.42
CA TRP A 6 15.71 -35.45 31.12
C TRP A 6 16.63 -34.29 31.51
N ARG A 7 17.84 -34.60 31.99
CA ARG A 7 18.85 -33.60 32.32
C ARG A 7 19.34 -32.84 31.08
N LYS A 8 19.52 -33.51 29.94
CA LYS A 8 19.89 -32.87 28.68
C LYS A 8 18.78 -31.96 28.14
N TYR A 9 17.52 -32.39 28.25
CA TYR A 9 16.37 -31.59 27.87
C TYR A 9 16.23 -30.35 28.77
N ALA A 10 16.33 -30.51 30.09
CA ALA A 10 16.28 -29.38 31.03
C ALA A 10 17.42 -28.38 30.76
N LEU A 11 18.63 -28.85 30.48
CA LEU A 11 19.77 -27.99 30.09
C LEU A 11 19.52 -27.28 28.76
N TYR A 12 18.90 -27.94 27.78
CA TYR A 12 18.55 -27.31 26.51
C TYR A 12 17.50 -26.21 26.67
N VAL A 13 16.45 -26.47 27.46
CA VAL A 13 15.38 -25.50 27.70
C VAL A 13 15.91 -24.29 28.46
N THR A 14 16.70 -24.50 29.52
CA THR A 14 17.31 -23.42 30.31
C THR A 14 18.26 -22.56 29.49
N THR A 15 19.18 -23.17 28.72
CA THR A 15 20.09 -22.40 27.85
C THR A 15 19.35 -21.63 26.74
N LYS A 16 18.25 -22.17 26.22
CA LYS A 16 17.39 -21.45 25.27
C LYS A 16 16.71 -20.25 25.93
N TRP A 17 16.24 -20.40 27.16
CA TRP A 17 15.58 -19.34 27.92
C TRP A 17 16.55 -18.23 28.36
N GLU A 18 17.74 -18.61 28.84
CA GLU A 18 18.82 -17.67 29.16
C GLU A 18 19.22 -16.83 27.95
N ARG A 19 19.31 -17.44 26.76
CA ARG A 19 19.56 -16.71 25.52
C ARG A 19 18.48 -15.68 25.23
N THR A 20 17.20 -16.01 25.36
CA THR A 20 16.11 -15.04 25.14
C THR A 20 16.15 -13.91 26.17
N LEU A 21 16.42 -14.21 27.44
CA LEU A 21 16.52 -13.20 28.49
C LEU A 21 17.71 -12.25 28.25
N LEU A 22 18.85 -12.77 27.78
CA LEU A 22 19.99 -11.94 27.39
C LEU A 22 19.64 -11.02 26.21
N TRP A 23 18.86 -11.48 25.24
CA TRP A 23 18.38 -10.64 24.14
C TRP A 23 17.47 -9.52 24.65
N ASP A 24 16.53 -9.84 25.54
CA ASP A 24 15.62 -8.85 26.14
C ASP A 24 16.37 -7.80 26.97
N MET A 25 17.45 -8.19 27.66
CA MET A 25 18.32 -7.27 28.41
C MET A 25 19.16 -6.35 27.50
N ILE A 26 19.50 -6.80 26.28
CA ILE A 26 20.27 -6.02 25.30
C ILE A 26 19.35 -5.12 24.46
N GLU A 27 18.06 -5.45 24.35
CA GLU A 27 17.03 -4.69 23.62
C GLU A 27 17.07 -3.18 23.91
N PRO A 28 17.21 -2.68 25.15
CA PRO A 28 17.23 -1.24 25.46
C PRO A 28 18.52 -0.54 25.01
N TYR A 29 19.62 -1.29 24.84
CA TYR A 29 20.90 -0.77 24.35
C TYR A 29 21.00 -0.83 22.82
N ARG A 30 20.01 -1.45 22.17
CA ARG A 30 19.95 -1.51 20.72
C ARG A 30 19.58 -0.13 20.16
N ARG A 31 20.30 0.31 19.13
CA ARG A 31 19.98 1.55 18.41
C ARG A 31 18.49 1.54 18.02
N PRO A 32 17.74 2.65 18.20
CA PRO A 32 16.35 2.72 17.74
C PRO A 32 16.27 2.34 16.27
N LYS A 33 15.29 1.50 15.90
CA LYS A 33 15.08 1.10 14.50
C LYS A 33 14.96 2.38 13.67
N SER A 34 15.82 2.52 12.67
CA SER A 34 15.83 3.73 11.85
C SER A 34 14.47 3.88 11.15
N PHE A 35 13.99 5.11 11.05
CA PHE A 35 12.78 5.43 10.29
C PHE A 35 13.00 5.31 8.77
N THR A 36 14.26 5.21 8.35
CA THR A 36 14.71 5.10 6.96
C THR A 36 14.02 3.98 6.17
N PRO A 37 14.01 2.70 6.61
CA PRO A 37 13.33 1.63 5.88
C PRO A 37 11.85 1.93 5.63
N LEU A 38 11.16 2.56 6.59
CA LEU A 38 9.76 2.92 6.45
C LEU A 38 9.58 3.97 5.35
N VAL A 39 10.35 5.06 5.42
CA VAL A 39 10.34 6.14 4.42
C VAL A 39 10.65 5.62 3.03
N THR A 40 11.67 4.76 2.92
CA THR A 40 12.07 4.14 1.66
C THR A 40 10.92 3.34 1.05
N ILE A 41 10.22 2.51 1.84
CA ILE A 41 9.06 1.75 1.36
C ILE A 41 7.94 2.69 0.90
N TYR A 42 7.64 3.75 1.66
CA TYR A 42 6.61 4.71 1.27
C TYR A 42 6.95 5.43 -0.04
N ILE A 43 8.20 5.82 -0.24
CA ILE A 43 8.66 6.45 -1.49
C ILE A 43 8.48 5.49 -2.66
N TYR A 44 8.95 4.25 -2.54
CA TYR A 44 8.79 3.26 -3.60
C TYR A 44 7.32 2.98 -3.91
N ALA A 45 6.49 2.77 -2.88
CA ALA A 45 5.06 2.53 -3.05
C ALA A 45 4.35 3.71 -3.72
N PHE A 46 4.72 4.94 -3.38
CA PHE A 46 4.16 6.13 -4.01
C PHE A 46 4.49 6.19 -5.50
N TYR A 47 5.77 6.04 -5.87
CA TYR A 47 6.19 6.15 -7.27
C TYR A 47 5.67 5.01 -8.15
N THR A 48 5.59 3.78 -7.63
CA THR A 48 4.99 2.67 -8.39
C THR A 48 3.52 2.92 -8.69
N TRP A 49 2.78 3.50 -7.73
CA TRP A 49 1.37 3.87 -7.89
C TRP A 49 1.17 4.97 -8.94
N VAL A 50 2.02 6.01 -8.92
CA VAL A 50 2.00 7.11 -9.90
C VAL A 50 2.26 6.60 -11.32
N ILE A 51 3.25 5.71 -11.48
CA ILE A 51 3.57 5.11 -12.77
C ILE A 51 2.40 4.24 -13.27
N GLY A 52 1.81 3.42 -12.40
CA GLY A 52 0.63 2.61 -12.74
C GLY A 52 -0.57 3.47 -13.17
N ALA A 53 -0.82 4.58 -12.47
CA ALA A 53 -1.87 5.52 -12.84
C ALA A 53 -1.61 6.16 -14.21
N ALA A 54 -0.38 6.55 -14.50
CA ALA A 54 -0.02 7.11 -15.81
C ALA A 54 -0.21 6.09 -16.95
N ILE A 55 0.22 4.84 -16.76
CA ILE A 55 0.07 3.78 -17.77
C ILE A 55 -1.41 3.51 -18.05
N THR A 56 -2.22 3.39 -16.99
CA THR A 56 -3.66 3.09 -17.14
C THR A 56 -4.42 4.22 -17.82
N GLU A 57 -4.09 5.49 -17.54
CA GLU A 57 -4.65 6.64 -18.25
C GLU A 57 -4.31 6.64 -19.75
N GLN A 58 -3.07 6.28 -20.11
CA GLN A 58 -2.68 6.23 -21.52
C GLN A 58 -3.38 5.09 -22.26
N LEU A 59 -3.43 3.89 -21.69
CA LEU A 59 -4.16 2.75 -22.28
C LEU A 59 -5.66 3.05 -22.43
N TYR A 60 -6.25 3.75 -21.46
CA TYR A 60 -7.64 4.19 -21.55
C TYR A 60 -7.85 5.14 -22.72
N LYS A 61 -6.94 6.10 -22.92
CA LYS A 61 -6.99 7.02 -24.06
C LYS A 61 -6.88 6.29 -25.38
N GLU A 62 -5.85 5.46 -25.56
CA GLU A 62 -5.64 4.69 -26.79
C GLU A 62 -6.90 3.91 -27.17
N LYS A 63 -7.48 3.17 -26.22
CA LYS A 63 -8.72 2.43 -26.43
C LYS A 63 -9.91 3.32 -26.78
N TYR A 64 -10.06 4.47 -26.11
CA TYR A 64 -11.16 5.39 -26.39
C TYR A 64 -11.09 5.97 -27.79
N TRP A 65 -9.88 6.29 -28.28
CA TRP A 65 -9.66 6.81 -29.63
C TRP A 65 -9.97 5.78 -30.72
N GLU A 66 -9.72 4.50 -30.46
CA GLU A 66 -10.11 3.40 -31.36
C GLU A 66 -11.62 3.35 -31.55
N ASP A 67 -12.38 3.50 -30.46
CA ASP A 67 -13.85 3.43 -30.48
C ASP A 67 -14.50 4.76 -30.95
N HIS A 68 -13.85 5.91 -30.74
CA HIS A 68 -14.41 7.24 -30.98
C HIS A 68 -13.39 8.18 -31.68
N PRO A 69 -13.18 8.03 -33.00
CA PRO A 69 -12.21 8.85 -33.71
C PRO A 69 -12.60 10.33 -33.72
N GLY A 70 -11.67 11.20 -33.32
CA GLY A 70 -11.84 12.66 -33.37
C GLY A 70 -12.60 13.29 -32.19
N HIS A 71 -13.00 12.49 -31.20
CA HIS A 71 -13.57 12.99 -29.95
C HIS A 71 -12.50 13.24 -28.89
N GLU A 72 -12.67 14.30 -28.09
CA GLU A 72 -11.80 14.54 -26.93
C GLU A 72 -11.99 13.45 -25.89
N VAL A 73 -10.89 12.85 -25.42
CA VAL A 73 -10.97 11.79 -24.43
C VAL A 73 -11.28 12.37 -23.05
N PRO A 74 -12.33 11.89 -22.36
CA PRO A 74 -12.56 12.25 -20.97
C PRO A 74 -11.42 11.74 -20.09
N ILE A 75 -11.14 12.40 -18.97
CA ILE A 75 -10.08 11.94 -18.07
C ILE A 75 -10.55 10.68 -17.34
N MET A 76 -9.70 9.65 -17.23
CA MET A 76 -10.11 8.42 -16.57
C MET A 76 -10.38 8.67 -15.08
N LYS A 77 -11.39 7.98 -14.54
CA LYS A 77 -11.60 7.97 -13.09
C LYS A 77 -10.37 7.32 -12.42
N PRO A 78 -9.77 7.94 -11.39
CA PRO A 78 -8.60 7.36 -10.75
C PRO A 78 -8.97 6.04 -10.06
N MET A 79 -8.28 4.96 -10.42
CA MET A 79 -8.40 3.67 -9.71
C MET A 79 -7.57 3.66 -8.42
N PHE A 80 -6.53 4.47 -8.40
CA PHE A 80 -5.45 4.43 -7.43
C PHE A 80 -5.59 5.48 -6.32
N TYR A 81 -6.64 6.29 -6.35
CA TYR A 81 -6.96 7.31 -5.35
C TYR A 81 -8.41 7.16 -4.91
N SER A 82 -8.62 6.74 -3.66
CA SER A 82 -9.97 6.53 -3.10
C SER A 82 -10.61 7.81 -2.53
N GLY A 83 -9.87 8.92 -2.50
CA GLY A 83 -10.39 10.20 -2.02
C GLY A 83 -11.32 10.89 -3.02
N PRO A 84 -11.98 11.99 -2.63
CA PRO A 84 -12.81 12.80 -3.53
C PRO A 84 -11.97 13.28 -4.70
N TRP A 85 -12.27 12.80 -5.90
CA TRP A 85 -11.52 13.16 -7.08
C TRP A 85 -11.92 14.55 -7.58
N ARG A 86 -10.94 15.47 -7.63
CA ARG A 86 -11.12 16.86 -8.06
C ARG A 86 -10.11 17.17 -9.15
N ILE A 87 -10.57 17.69 -10.29
CA ILE A 87 -9.68 18.19 -11.36
C ILE A 87 -9.28 19.64 -11.06
N MET A 88 -8.17 20.12 -11.65
CA MET A 88 -7.74 21.52 -11.68
C MET A 88 -8.95 22.47 -11.71
N ARG A 89 -9.22 23.14 -10.56
CA ARG A 89 -10.38 24.01 -10.19
C ARG A 89 -11.33 23.45 -9.13
N GLY A 90 -11.11 22.24 -8.63
CA GLY A 90 -11.85 21.70 -7.48
C GLY A 90 -13.20 21.06 -7.82
N GLU A 91 -13.56 21.01 -9.10
CA GLU A 91 -14.82 20.45 -9.59
C GLU A 91 -14.70 18.93 -9.81
N VAL A 92 -15.77 18.22 -9.49
CA VAL A 92 -15.96 16.82 -9.89
C VAL A 92 -16.43 16.86 -11.34
N PRO A 93 -15.81 16.10 -12.26
CA PRO A 93 -16.21 16.13 -13.66
C PRO A 93 -17.64 15.69 -13.87
N ARG A 94 -18.33 16.47 -14.70
CA ARG A 94 -19.78 16.42 -14.91
C ARG A 94 -20.29 15.07 -15.42
N TYR A 95 -19.44 14.25 -16.05
CA TYR A 95 -19.78 12.89 -16.49
C TYR A 95 -19.74 11.83 -15.37
N LEU A 96 -19.25 12.19 -14.18
CA LEU A 96 -19.33 11.36 -12.96
C LEU A 96 -20.51 11.75 -12.06
N GLU A 97 -21.19 12.86 -12.34
CA GLU A 97 -22.43 13.21 -11.66
C GLU A 97 -23.53 12.27 -12.14
N GLU A 98 -24.16 11.54 -11.21
CA GLU A 98 -25.36 10.77 -11.53
C GLU A 98 -26.41 11.73 -12.11
N PRO A 99 -27.11 11.36 -13.21
CA PRO A 99 -28.15 12.20 -13.76
C PRO A 99 -29.17 12.53 -12.66
N PRO A 100 -29.65 13.77 -12.56
CA PRO A 100 -30.58 14.14 -11.50
C PRO A 100 -31.77 13.18 -11.54
N LYS A 101 -32.03 12.50 -10.42
CA LYS A 101 -33.22 11.65 -10.27
C LYS A 101 -34.42 12.52 -10.63
N GLN A 102 -35.07 12.21 -11.75
CA GLN A 102 -36.33 12.82 -12.13
C GLN A 102 -37.33 12.48 -11.03
N THR A 103 -37.52 13.38 -10.07
CA THR A 103 -38.64 13.31 -9.14
C THR A 103 -39.91 13.47 -9.97
N PRO A 104 -40.82 12.48 -9.98
CA PRO A 104 -42.09 12.62 -10.67
C PRO A 104 -42.86 13.77 -10.02
N SER A 105 -43.17 14.78 -10.84
CA SER A 105 -44.05 15.90 -10.51
C SER A 105 -45.49 15.45 -10.35
#